data_AF-A0A257TGE0-F1
#
_entry.id   AF-A0A257TGE0-F1
#
_cell.length_a   1.000
_cell.length_b   1.000
_cell.length_c   1.000
_cell.angle_alpha   90.00
_cell.angle_beta   90.00
_cell.angle_gamma   90.00
#
_symmetry.space_group_name_H-M   'P 1'
#
loop_
_entity.id
_entity.type
_entity.pdbx_description
1 polymer ?
#
loop_
_entity_poly.entity_id
_entity_poly.type
_entity_poly.pdbx_seq_one_letter_code
_entity_poly.pdbx_strand_id
1 'polypeptide(L)'
;DAKPPRQIDDAIPGELERICLKCLSKRMTDRYSTAADLAADLKHCRMRFGSLPAGKVRAEGAAAAENNLLHQQPTVAFVPPRIVPKGLRSFDAHDADFFLQLLPGPTDREGLPESLRFWKTRIEQTDADATFSVGLIYGPSGCGKSSSIKAGLLPRIAPHVLPVYLEATADDTEVRLLRGLKKQCPALAAEDLAGAIAELRTARRLAAGQKLLIVLDQFEQWLHAHPGPQAEQLVLALRQCDGGHVQCLVMVRDDFWMAATRFMRQLEVPLVEGHNSAAVDLFPRRHAEKVLTSFGQAFGSLPENTSELTSDQRHFLTQAVEGLSEEGKVICVRLALFAEMMKGRPWKTATLVEMGGAEGVGVTFLEETFASESAPPDHRYHQQAARSVLKALLPESGSNIKGQMRSREELLSASGYAGRPHEFDDLLRVLDGELRLITPADEGSGGSGGVPVQGSSSQPPTPNPQPPLAYQLSHDYLVPSLRDWLTRKQKETRRGRAELLLADRAAVWNARQESRHLPSIWEHLSFVLLTRRSHWSEVQRRMMRAATRHHW
;
A
#
# COMPACT_ATOMS: atom_id res chain seq x y z
N ASP A 1 -22.15 -16.18 0.16
CA ASP A 1 -22.88 -14.95 0.52
C ASP A 1 -24.35 -15.14 0.27
N ALA A 2 -25.20 -14.20 0.69
CA ALA A 2 -26.62 -14.25 0.38
C ALA A 2 -26.81 -14.23 -1.15
N LYS A 3 -27.65 -15.12 -1.68
CA LYS A 3 -27.98 -15.16 -3.10
C LYS A 3 -28.69 -13.83 -3.46
N PRO A 4 -28.26 -13.09 -4.50
CA PRO A 4 -28.93 -11.86 -4.92
C PRO A 4 -30.42 -12.11 -5.19
N PRO A 5 -31.34 -11.33 -4.62
CA PRO A 5 -32.78 -11.51 -4.79
C PRO A 5 -33.23 -11.60 -6.25
N ARG A 6 -32.60 -10.87 -7.18
CA ARG A 6 -32.95 -10.92 -8.61
C ARG A 6 -32.62 -12.25 -9.28
N GLN A 7 -31.66 -13.01 -8.74
CA GLN A 7 -31.43 -14.39 -9.17
C GLN A 7 -32.51 -15.38 -8.68
N ILE A 8 -33.49 -14.91 -7.91
CA ILE A 8 -34.65 -15.67 -7.44
C ILE A 8 -35.91 -15.15 -8.16
N ASP A 9 -36.03 -13.82 -8.30
CA ASP A 9 -37.11 -13.16 -9.04
C ASP A 9 -36.58 -11.90 -9.76
N ASP A 10 -36.48 -11.96 -11.08
CA ASP A 10 -36.00 -10.87 -11.93
C ASP A 10 -36.89 -9.61 -11.88
N ALA A 11 -38.14 -9.73 -11.40
CA ALA A 11 -39.06 -8.60 -11.23
C ALA A 11 -38.68 -7.70 -10.04
N ILE A 12 -37.77 -8.15 -9.17
CA ILE A 12 -37.29 -7.34 -8.05
C ILE A 12 -36.48 -6.14 -8.59
N PRO A 13 -36.85 -4.90 -8.21
CA PRO A 13 -36.07 -3.74 -8.61
C PRO A 13 -34.61 -3.86 -8.15
N GLY A 14 -33.65 -3.57 -9.05
CA GLY A 14 -32.21 -3.60 -8.72
C GLY A 14 -31.85 -2.73 -7.51
N GLU A 15 -32.61 -1.66 -7.30
CA GLU A 15 -32.48 -0.79 -6.15
C GLU A 15 -32.88 -1.45 -4.83
N LEU A 16 -33.91 -2.29 -4.84
CA LEU A 16 -34.33 -3.08 -3.68
C LEU A 16 -33.35 -4.22 -3.41
N GLU A 17 -32.82 -4.87 -4.45
CA GLU A 17 -31.74 -5.85 -4.33
C GLU A 17 -30.50 -5.24 -3.66
N ARG A 18 -30.08 -4.03 -4.08
CA ARG A 18 -28.95 -3.33 -3.45
C ARG A 18 -29.17 -3.10 -1.96
N ILE A 19 -30.36 -2.63 -1.56
CA ILE A 19 -30.71 -2.40 -0.15
C ILE A 19 -30.67 -3.72 0.63
N CYS A 20 -31.28 -4.78 0.10
CA CYS A 20 -31.29 -6.10 0.72
C CYS A 20 -29.88 -6.67 0.90
N LEU A 21 -29.02 -6.58 -0.13
CA LEU A 21 -27.64 -7.05 -0.04
C LEU A 21 -26.82 -6.26 0.97
N LYS A 22 -27.01 -4.94 1.06
CA LYS A 22 -26.36 -4.10 2.08
C LYS A 22 -26.81 -4.48 3.50
N CYS A 23 -28.10 -4.75 3.71
CA CYS A 23 -28.61 -5.23 5.00
C CYS A 23 -28.05 -6.62 5.40
N LEU A 24 -27.85 -7.49 4.41
CA LEU A 24 -27.38 -8.87 4.59
C LEU A 24 -25.85 -9.01 4.62
N SER A 25 -25.10 -7.90 4.50
CA SER A 25 -23.65 -7.89 4.62
C SER A 25 -23.18 -8.58 5.91
N LYS A 26 -22.16 -9.45 5.81
CA LYS A 26 -21.65 -10.19 6.98
C LYS A 26 -20.92 -9.29 7.98
N ARG A 27 -20.19 -8.29 7.48
CA ARG A 27 -19.49 -7.30 8.31
C ARG A 27 -20.48 -6.21 8.72
N MET A 28 -20.46 -5.84 9.99
CA MET A 28 -21.33 -4.78 10.52
C MET A 28 -21.01 -3.42 9.89
N THR A 29 -19.75 -3.17 9.56
CA THR A 29 -19.27 -1.95 8.89
C THR A 29 -19.85 -1.75 7.49
N ASP A 30 -20.24 -2.83 6.82
CA ASP A 30 -20.74 -2.82 5.44
C ASP A 30 -22.29 -2.79 5.40
N ARG A 31 -22.93 -2.66 6.57
CA ARG A 31 -24.39 -2.45 6.73
C ARG A 31 -24.68 -0.97 6.91
N TYR A 32 -25.97 -0.61 6.95
CA TYR A 32 -26.37 0.75 7.30
C TYR A 32 -25.92 1.11 8.72
N SER A 33 -25.22 2.24 8.85
CA SER A 33 -24.80 2.83 10.12
C SER A 33 -25.97 3.15 11.05
N THR A 34 -27.08 3.61 10.48
CA THR A 34 -28.28 3.97 11.24
C THR A 34 -29.55 3.47 10.55
N ALA A 35 -30.63 3.32 11.33
CA ALA A 35 -31.96 3.05 10.80
C ALA A 35 -32.46 4.19 9.89
N ALA A 36 -31.96 5.42 10.09
CA ALA A 36 -32.30 6.57 9.25
C ALA A 36 -31.75 6.43 7.83
N ASP A 37 -30.52 5.92 7.68
CA ASP A 37 -29.89 5.69 6.37
C ASP A 37 -30.64 4.62 5.57
N LEU A 38 -31.05 3.53 6.24
CA LEU A 38 -31.91 2.50 5.64
C LEU A 38 -33.28 3.06 5.25
N ALA A 39 -33.90 3.87 6.12
CA ALA A 39 -35.20 4.47 5.85
C ALA A 39 -35.15 5.46 4.68
N ALA A 40 -34.06 6.23 4.53
CA ALA A 40 -33.85 7.13 3.40
C ALA A 40 -33.77 6.37 2.07
N ASP A 41 -32.99 5.28 2.04
CA ASP A 41 -32.86 4.42 0.87
C ASP A 41 -34.19 3.72 0.51
N LEU A 42 -34.92 3.22 1.51
CA LEU A 42 -36.24 2.60 1.31
C LEU A 42 -37.32 3.59 0.85
N LYS A 43 -37.35 4.80 1.42
CA LYS A 43 -38.29 5.87 0.99
C LYS A 43 -38.04 6.26 -0.45
N HIS A 44 -36.77 6.37 -0.85
CA HIS A 44 -36.43 6.69 -2.23
C HIS A 44 -36.75 5.53 -3.19
N CYS A 45 -36.46 4.28 -2.81
CA CYS A 45 -36.89 3.11 -3.56
C CYS A 45 -38.42 3.12 -3.75
N ARG A 46 -39.17 3.42 -2.68
CA ARG A 46 -40.63 3.53 -2.73
C ARG A 46 -41.12 4.71 -3.59
N MET A 47 -40.44 5.86 -3.61
CA MET A 47 -40.83 6.97 -4.49
C MET A 47 -40.58 6.64 -5.97
N ARG A 48 -39.54 5.86 -6.27
CA ARG A 48 -39.18 5.47 -7.63
C ARG A 48 -40.05 4.36 -8.20
N PHE A 49 -40.49 3.43 -7.37
CA PHE A 49 -41.33 2.27 -7.77
C PHE A 49 -42.78 2.35 -7.25
N GLY A 50 -43.15 3.47 -6.62
CA GLY A 50 -44.42 3.68 -5.92
C GLY A 50 -45.66 3.87 -6.80
N SER A 51 -45.55 3.65 -8.11
CA SER A 51 -46.69 3.58 -9.02
C SER A 51 -47.00 2.16 -9.49
N LEU A 52 -46.54 1.13 -8.78
CA LEU A 52 -47.08 -0.22 -8.94
C LEU A 52 -48.26 -0.38 -7.97
N PRO A 53 -49.52 -0.49 -8.46
CA PRO A 53 -50.66 -0.67 -7.58
C PRO A 53 -50.55 -1.99 -6.83
N ALA A 54 -50.67 -1.90 -5.50
CA ALA A 54 -50.82 -3.05 -4.65
C ALA A 54 -52.09 -3.82 -5.05
N GLY A 55 -51.91 -5.04 -5.56
CA GLY A 55 -52.98 -6.03 -5.64
C GLY A 55 -53.24 -6.61 -7.03
N LYS A 56 -52.67 -7.79 -7.30
CA LYS A 56 -53.43 -9.00 -7.64
C LYS A 56 -52.48 -10.18 -7.80
N VAL A 57 -52.56 -11.10 -6.85
CA VAL A 57 -52.12 -12.47 -7.01
C VAL A 57 -53.17 -13.23 -7.82
N ARG A 58 -52.71 -14.06 -8.77
CA ARG A 58 -53.33 -15.20 -9.49
C ARG A 58 -53.72 -15.07 -10.97
N ALA A 59 -53.27 -16.13 -11.68
CA ALA A 59 -53.84 -16.89 -12.80
C ALA A 59 -53.32 -16.63 -14.23
N GLU A 60 -52.49 -17.59 -14.68
CA GLU A 60 -52.48 -18.32 -15.96
C GLU A 60 -52.68 -17.63 -17.31
N GLY A 61 -51.74 -17.90 -18.23
CA GLY A 61 -52.04 -18.43 -19.57
C GLY A 61 -52.35 -17.44 -20.70
N ALA A 62 -51.40 -17.36 -21.64
CA ALA A 62 -51.56 -17.09 -23.09
C ALA A 62 -52.31 -15.81 -23.54
N ALA A 63 -51.58 -14.89 -24.18
CA ALA A 63 -51.70 -14.64 -25.62
C ALA A 63 -50.82 -13.47 -26.04
N ALA A 64 -50.25 -13.62 -27.23
CA ALA A 64 -49.40 -12.68 -27.90
C ALA A 64 -50.17 -11.46 -28.45
N ALA A 65 -49.35 -10.47 -28.82
CA ALA A 65 -49.62 -9.34 -29.73
C ALA A 65 -50.15 -8.04 -29.10
N GLU A 66 -49.50 -6.97 -29.56
CA GLU A 66 -49.96 -5.57 -29.56
C GLU A 66 -49.80 -4.78 -28.25
N ASN A 67 -48.62 -4.21 -28.05
CA ASN A 67 -48.37 -2.86 -28.56
C ASN A 67 -46.93 -2.42 -28.25
N ASN A 68 -46.10 -2.54 -29.30
CA ASN A 68 -44.98 -1.63 -29.52
C ASN A 68 -45.54 -0.20 -29.56
N LEU A 69 -44.76 0.75 -29.02
CA LEU A 69 -44.89 2.22 -29.05
C LEU A 69 -44.97 2.77 -27.62
N LEU A 70 -43.82 2.86 -26.94
CA LEU A 70 -43.42 3.99 -26.09
C LEU A 70 -41.98 3.76 -25.60
N HIS A 71 -41.09 4.66 -26.00
CA HIS A 71 -39.75 4.90 -25.44
C HIS A 71 -38.67 3.81 -25.59
N GLN A 72 -38.20 3.60 -26.83
CA GLN A 72 -36.79 3.30 -27.05
C GLN A 72 -35.97 4.59 -26.86
N GLN A 73 -35.57 4.88 -25.62
CA GLN A 73 -34.29 5.58 -25.44
C GLN A 73 -33.21 4.57 -25.80
N PRO A 74 -32.20 4.90 -26.62
CA PRO A 74 -31.04 4.04 -26.76
C PRO A 74 -30.41 3.95 -25.37
N THR A 75 -30.60 2.81 -24.69
CA THR A 75 -29.71 2.39 -23.63
C THR A 75 -28.36 2.22 -24.31
N VAL A 76 -27.57 3.28 -24.34
CA VAL A 76 -26.15 3.19 -24.62
C VAL A 76 -25.67 2.14 -23.63
N ALA A 77 -25.34 0.95 -24.12
CA ALA A 77 -24.75 -0.08 -23.30
C ALA A 77 -23.54 0.58 -22.63
N PHE A 78 -23.61 0.79 -21.32
CA PHE A 78 -22.54 1.40 -20.57
C PHE A 78 -21.38 0.42 -20.64
N VAL A 79 -20.50 0.59 -21.63
CA VAL A 79 -19.25 -0.15 -21.70
C VAL A 79 -18.45 0.35 -20.50
N PRO A 80 -18.22 -0.48 -19.47
CA PRO A 80 -17.46 -0.05 -18.32
C PRO A 80 -16.09 0.43 -18.82
N PRO A 81 -15.63 1.62 -18.39
CA PRO A 81 -14.36 2.17 -18.84
C PRO A 81 -13.23 1.18 -18.59
N ARG A 82 -12.44 0.93 -19.64
CA ARG A 82 -11.36 -0.06 -19.63
C ARG A 82 -10.25 0.41 -18.70
N ILE A 83 -9.81 -0.46 -17.80
CA ILE A 83 -8.68 -0.18 -16.91
C ILE A 83 -7.42 0.01 -17.74
N VAL A 84 -6.63 1.02 -17.38
CA VAL A 84 -5.29 1.25 -17.91
C VAL A 84 -4.27 0.97 -16.81
N PRO A 85 -3.63 -0.21 -16.78
CA PRO A 85 -2.67 -0.56 -15.75
C PRO A 85 -1.48 0.42 -15.73
N LYS A 86 -1.07 0.84 -14.52
CA LYS A 86 0.04 1.78 -14.30
C LYS A 86 1.26 1.13 -13.60
N GLY A 87 1.31 -0.20 -13.54
CA GLY A 87 2.36 -0.94 -12.83
C GLY A 87 2.46 -0.52 -11.36
N LEU A 88 3.64 -0.07 -10.95
CA LEU A 88 3.93 0.41 -9.58
C LEU A 88 3.45 1.84 -9.29
N ARG A 89 3.03 2.59 -10.31
CA ARG A 89 2.61 3.98 -10.12
C ARG A 89 1.19 4.03 -9.57
N SER A 90 0.94 4.97 -8.66
CA SER A 90 -0.41 5.23 -8.19
C SER A 90 -1.29 5.77 -9.32
N PHE A 91 -2.52 5.28 -9.44
CA PHE A 91 -3.56 5.93 -10.23
C PHE A 91 -3.80 7.39 -9.81
N ASP A 92 -4.15 8.24 -10.76
CA ASP A 92 -4.37 9.68 -10.61
C ASP A 92 -5.73 10.14 -11.16
N ALA A 93 -5.96 11.45 -11.20
CA ALA A 93 -7.24 12.02 -11.61
C ALA A 93 -7.71 11.61 -13.01
N HIS A 94 -6.80 11.28 -13.93
CA HIS A 94 -7.16 10.83 -15.29
C HIS A 94 -7.72 9.41 -15.30
N ASP A 95 -7.47 8.62 -14.25
CA ASP A 95 -7.95 7.24 -14.13
C ASP A 95 -9.29 7.15 -13.39
N ALA A 96 -9.87 8.31 -13.01
CA ALA A 96 -11.04 8.38 -12.16
C ALA A 96 -12.19 7.52 -12.69
N ASP A 97 -12.42 7.52 -14.00
CA ASP A 97 -13.58 6.89 -14.65
C ASP A 97 -13.71 5.39 -14.34
N PHE A 98 -12.62 4.63 -14.36
CA PHE A 98 -12.63 3.19 -14.09
C PHE A 98 -12.25 2.85 -12.65
N PHE A 99 -11.53 3.73 -11.95
CA PHE A 99 -10.88 3.40 -10.68
C PHE A 99 -11.85 2.91 -9.59
N LEU A 100 -13.09 3.43 -9.54
CA LEU A 100 -14.08 2.99 -8.56
C LEU A 100 -14.39 1.49 -8.63
N GLN A 101 -14.28 0.88 -9.82
CA GLN A 101 -14.56 -0.54 -10.02
C GLN A 101 -13.48 -1.45 -9.40
N LEU A 102 -12.28 -0.88 -9.18
CA LEU A 102 -11.14 -1.56 -8.55
C LEU A 102 -11.23 -1.56 -7.02
N LEU A 103 -12.07 -0.71 -6.42
CA LEU A 103 -12.21 -0.63 -4.98
C LEU A 103 -13.14 -1.72 -4.43
N PRO A 104 -12.82 -2.28 -3.26
CA PRO A 104 -13.66 -3.28 -2.61
C PRO A 104 -14.88 -2.64 -1.93
N GLY A 105 -15.88 -3.47 -1.67
CA GLY A 105 -17.03 -3.12 -0.85
C GLY A 105 -18.27 -2.69 -1.65
N PRO A 106 -19.39 -2.45 -0.95
CA PRO A 106 -20.62 -2.00 -1.58
C PRO A 106 -20.48 -0.57 -2.10
N THR A 107 -21.07 -0.33 -3.26
CA THR A 107 -21.16 1.01 -3.87
C THR A 107 -22.55 1.58 -3.72
N ASP A 108 -22.64 2.91 -3.70
CA ASP A 108 -23.92 3.59 -3.83
C ASP A 108 -24.40 3.69 -5.28
N ARG A 109 -25.43 4.50 -5.52
CA ARG A 109 -26.06 4.66 -6.84
C ARG A 109 -25.16 5.30 -7.87
N GLU A 110 -24.22 6.13 -7.43
CA GLU A 110 -23.25 6.82 -8.28
C GLU A 110 -22.01 5.94 -8.51
N GLY A 111 -22.02 4.72 -7.99
CA GLY A 111 -20.90 3.79 -8.06
C GLY A 111 -19.82 4.08 -7.03
N LEU A 112 -20.05 5.01 -6.08
CA LEU A 112 -19.05 5.40 -5.09
C LEU A 112 -18.99 4.38 -3.94
N PRO A 113 -17.83 3.77 -3.67
CA PRO A 113 -17.66 2.87 -2.53
C PRO A 113 -17.83 3.59 -1.19
N GLU A 114 -18.34 2.87 -0.19
CA GLU A 114 -18.58 3.39 1.15
C GLU A 114 -17.34 4.01 1.80
N SER A 115 -16.15 3.43 1.56
CA SER A 115 -14.87 3.94 2.06
C SER A 115 -14.52 5.34 1.53
N LEU A 116 -14.88 5.66 0.29
CA LEU A 116 -14.69 7.00 -0.28
C LEU A 116 -15.82 7.94 0.09
N ARG A 117 -17.06 7.44 0.10
CA ARG A 117 -18.24 8.21 0.50
C ARG A 117 -18.08 8.76 1.91
N PHE A 118 -17.57 7.93 2.82
CA PHE A 118 -17.24 8.31 4.20
C PHE A 118 -16.44 9.62 4.28
N TRP A 119 -15.35 9.70 3.50
CA TRP A 119 -14.48 10.87 3.46
C TRP A 119 -15.11 12.02 2.69
N LYS A 120 -15.70 11.77 1.51
CA LYS A 120 -16.36 12.77 0.67
C LYS A 120 -17.43 13.56 1.44
N THR A 121 -18.34 12.86 2.13
CA THR A 121 -19.43 13.51 2.87
C THR A 121 -18.92 14.45 3.95
N ARG A 122 -17.85 14.08 4.67
CA ARG A 122 -17.28 14.93 5.73
C ARG A 122 -16.45 16.06 5.16
N ILE A 123 -15.67 15.81 4.12
CA ILE A 123 -14.85 16.83 3.46
C ILE A 123 -15.72 17.95 2.88
N GLU A 124 -16.88 17.60 2.32
CA GLU A 124 -17.79 18.57 1.70
C GLU A 124 -18.64 19.33 2.71
N GLN A 125 -18.77 18.82 3.94
CA GLN A 125 -19.51 19.47 5.01
C GLN A 125 -18.80 20.76 5.45
N THR A 126 -19.51 21.89 5.46
CA THR A 126 -18.98 23.20 5.85
C THR A 126 -19.22 23.54 7.32
N ASP A 127 -20.17 22.85 7.96
CA ASP A 127 -20.39 22.97 9.40
C ASP A 127 -19.24 22.30 10.17
N ALA A 128 -18.54 23.10 10.98
CA ALA A 128 -17.39 22.67 11.76
C ALA A 128 -17.74 21.55 12.77
N ASP A 129 -18.96 21.55 13.31
CA ASP A 129 -19.40 20.55 14.29
C ASP A 129 -19.78 19.21 13.64
N ALA A 130 -20.14 19.24 12.35
CA ALA A 130 -20.52 18.06 11.58
C ALA A 130 -19.38 17.48 10.73
N THR A 131 -18.16 17.99 10.90
CA THR A 131 -16.97 17.59 10.14
C THR A 131 -15.75 17.38 11.05
N PHE A 132 -14.56 17.29 10.47
CA PHE A 132 -13.28 17.16 11.20
C PHE A 132 -12.32 18.29 10.79
N SER A 133 -11.42 18.69 11.70
CA SER A 133 -10.31 19.60 11.38
C SER A 133 -9.15 18.87 10.71
N VAL A 134 -8.70 17.78 11.33
CA VAL A 134 -7.62 16.92 10.83
C VAL A 134 -8.06 15.46 10.86
N GLY A 135 -7.98 14.80 9.71
CA GLY A 135 -8.31 13.39 9.51
C GLY A 135 -7.06 12.54 9.27
N LEU A 136 -7.13 11.26 9.63
CA LEU A 136 -6.05 10.29 9.47
C LEU A 136 -6.53 9.06 8.67
N ILE A 137 -5.88 8.82 7.53
CA ILE A 137 -5.97 7.56 6.80
C ILE A 137 -4.71 6.76 7.09
N TYR A 138 -4.87 5.53 7.56
CA TYR A 138 -3.73 4.65 7.80
C TYR A 138 -3.96 3.28 7.18
N GLY A 139 -2.87 2.54 6.96
CA GLY A 139 -2.95 1.19 6.45
C GLY A 139 -1.62 0.71 5.90
N PRO A 140 -1.50 -0.59 5.56
CA PRO A 140 -0.26 -1.17 5.08
C PRO A 140 0.29 -0.44 3.85
N SER A 141 1.61 -0.51 3.67
CA SER A 141 2.23 -0.05 2.42
C SER A 141 1.68 -0.82 1.23
N GLY A 142 1.48 -0.12 0.11
CA GLY A 142 1.00 -0.75 -1.12
C GLY A 142 -0.46 -1.22 -1.11
N CYS A 143 -1.27 -0.85 -0.11
CA CYS A 143 -2.71 -1.14 -0.09
C CYS A 143 -3.55 -0.21 -0.99
N GLY A 144 -2.94 0.82 -1.60
CA GLY A 144 -3.61 1.72 -2.53
C GLY A 144 -4.17 3.01 -1.93
N LYS A 145 -3.67 3.45 -0.76
CA LYS A 145 -4.05 4.73 -0.13
C LYS A 145 -3.96 5.90 -1.11
N SER A 146 -2.80 6.10 -1.73
CA SER A 146 -2.55 7.21 -2.67
C SER A 146 -3.51 7.18 -3.87
N SER A 147 -3.72 6.00 -4.47
CA SER A 147 -4.67 5.84 -5.58
C SER A 147 -6.11 6.10 -5.16
N SER A 148 -6.50 5.66 -3.96
CA SER A 148 -7.84 5.89 -3.41
C SER A 148 -8.16 7.38 -3.28
N ILE A 149 -7.16 8.19 -2.92
CA ILE A 149 -7.34 9.64 -2.82
C ILE A 149 -7.20 10.33 -4.17
N LYS A 150 -6.13 10.09 -4.93
CA LYS A 150 -5.86 10.79 -6.20
C LYS A 150 -6.88 10.49 -7.30
N ALA A 151 -7.26 9.22 -7.47
CA ALA A 151 -8.17 8.77 -8.54
C ALA A 151 -9.60 8.56 -8.05
N GLY A 152 -9.76 8.17 -6.79
CA GLY A 152 -11.07 7.91 -6.18
C GLY A 152 -11.74 9.18 -5.67
N LEU A 153 -11.14 9.80 -4.65
CA LEU A 153 -11.75 10.88 -3.88
C LEU A 153 -11.65 12.25 -4.58
N LEU A 154 -10.43 12.76 -4.81
CA LEU A 154 -10.19 14.15 -5.23
C LEU A 154 -10.97 14.56 -6.50
N PRO A 155 -11.07 13.74 -7.55
CA PRO A 155 -11.81 14.11 -8.76
C PRO A 155 -13.32 14.24 -8.56
N ARG A 156 -13.85 13.76 -7.43
CA ARG A 156 -15.28 13.69 -7.11
C ARG A 156 -15.69 14.59 -5.96
N ILE A 157 -14.76 15.35 -5.42
CA ILE A 157 -15.07 16.36 -4.41
C ILE A 157 -15.84 17.50 -5.09
N ALA A 158 -16.81 18.05 -4.37
CA ALA A 158 -17.65 19.14 -4.84
C ALA A 158 -16.81 20.40 -5.17
N PRO A 159 -17.22 21.19 -6.19
CA PRO A 159 -16.43 22.32 -6.68
C PRO A 159 -16.13 23.42 -5.66
N HIS A 160 -16.88 23.48 -4.55
CA HIS A 160 -16.64 24.45 -3.48
C HIS A 160 -15.44 24.09 -2.60
N VAL A 161 -14.92 22.87 -2.68
CA VAL A 161 -13.73 22.45 -1.94
C VAL A 161 -12.53 22.43 -2.88
N LEU A 162 -11.51 23.22 -2.54
CA LEU A 162 -10.26 23.36 -3.28
C LEU A 162 -9.20 22.41 -2.71
N PRO A 163 -8.77 21.37 -3.44
CA PRO A 163 -7.76 20.44 -2.94
C PRO A 163 -6.32 20.93 -3.16
N VAL A 164 -5.49 20.76 -2.14
CA VAL A 164 -4.04 20.90 -2.18
C VAL A 164 -3.43 19.57 -1.76
N TYR A 165 -2.93 18.83 -2.75
CA TYR A 165 -2.30 17.53 -2.55
C TYR A 165 -0.77 17.65 -2.55
N LEU A 166 -0.12 17.03 -1.56
CA LEU A 166 1.34 17.00 -1.42
C LEU A 166 1.80 15.60 -0.94
N GLU A 167 2.91 15.11 -1.50
CA GLU A 167 3.68 14.01 -0.91
C GLU A 167 4.73 14.60 0.03
N ALA A 168 4.62 14.25 1.32
CA ALA A 168 5.50 14.72 2.37
C ALA A 168 6.92 14.16 2.19
N THR A 169 7.89 14.99 2.56
CA THR A 169 9.31 14.66 2.59
C THR A 169 9.87 15.04 3.97
N ALA A 170 11.11 14.61 4.26
CA ALA A 170 11.78 14.95 5.50
C ALA A 170 11.83 16.47 5.72
N ASP A 171 12.44 17.25 4.81
CA ASP A 171 12.82 18.63 5.11
C ASP A 171 12.00 19.73 4.42
N ASP A 172 11.30 19.41 3.32
CA ASP A 172 10.71 20.42 2.40
C ASP A 172 9.18 20.50 2.45
N THR A 173 8.53 19.76 3.36
CA THR A 173 7.06 19.59 3.38
C THR A 173 6.35 20.93 3.55
N GLU A 174 6.80 21.77 4.48
CA GLU A 174 6.19 23.05 4.85
C GLU A 174 6.30 24.07 3.72
N VAL A 175 7.48 24.18 3.12
CA VAL A 175 7.76 25.10 2.01
C VAL A 175 6.94 24.73 0.78
N ARG A 176 6.87 23.42 0.46
CA ARG A 176 6.09 22.93 -0.67
C ARG A 176 4.58 23.09 -0.43
N LEU A 177 4.12 22.87 0.79
CA LEU A 177 2.72 23.10 1.17
C LEU A 177 2.33 24.57 1.02
N LEU A 178 3.15 25.50 1.54
CA LEU A 178 2.92 26.94 1.39
C LEU A 178 2.86 27.36 -0.08
N ARG A 179 3.76 26.84 -0.91
CA ARG A 179 3.74 27.08 -2.37
C ARG A 179 2.46 26.54 -3.01
N GLY A 180 2.00 25.36 -2.58
CA GLY A 180 0.73 24.75 -3.02
C GLY A 180 -0.48 25.61 -2.65
N LEU A 181 -0.52 26.13 -1.42
CA LEU A 181 -1.57 27.04 -0.95
C LEU A 181 -1.58 28.34 -1.76
N LYS A 182 -0.42 28.99 -1.97
CA LYS A 182 -0.30 30.21 -2.77
C LYS A 182 -0.70 30.01 -4.23
N LYS A 183 -0.47 28.82 -4.79
CA LYS A 183 -0.91 28.48 -6.15
C LYS A 183 -2.43 28.42 -6.28
N GLN A 184 -3.13 27.83 -5.30
CA GLN A 184 -4.60 27.75 -5.31
C GLN A 184 -5.26 29.06 -4.86
N CYS A 185 -4.61 29.79 -3.95
CA CYS A 185 -5.08 31.06 -3.41
C CYS A 185 -4.00 32.14 -3.57
N PRO A 186 -3.87 32.75 -4.77
CA PRO A 186 -2.85 33.78 -5.04
C PRO A 186 -2.97 35.03 -4.16
N ALA A 187 -4.12 35.25 -3.52
CA ALA A 187 -4.38 36.38 -2.64
C ALA A 187 -3.78 36.25 -1.23
N LEU A 188 -3.10 35.15 -0.91
CA LEU A 188 -2.46 34.93 0.39
C LEU A 188 -1.24 35.84 0.55
N ALA A 189 -1.25 36.67 1.61
CA ALA A 189 -0.17 37.60 1.90
C ALA A 189 0.92 36.99 2.80
N ALA A 190 0.55 36.05 3.67
CA ALA A 190 1.46 35.41 4.61
C ALA A 190 2.72 34.82 3.96
N GLU A 191 3.86 35.01 4.63
CA GLU A 191 5.16 34.48 4.25
C GLU A 191 5.45 33.10 4.87
N ASP A 192 4.73 32.75 5.94
CA ASP A 192 4.87 31.50 6.66
C ASP A 192 3.61 30.61 6.51
N LEU A 193 3.79 29.31 6.77
CA LEU A 193 2.71 28.33 6.59
C LEU A 193 1.56 28.55 7.60
N ALA A 194 1.87 28.82 8.87
CA ALA A 194 0.85 29.00 9.90
C ALA A 194 0.01 30.26 9.67
N GLY A 195 0.65 31.38 9.30
CA GLY A 195 -0.04 32.59 8.87
C GLY A 195 -0.94 32.36 7.66
N ALA A 196 -0.46 31.61 6.66
CA ALA A 196 -1.26 31.32 5.47
C ALA A 196 -2.53 30.52 5.78
N ILE A 197 -2.45 29.47 6.61
CA ILE A 197 -3.63 28.70 7.02
C ILE A 197 -4.54 29.54 7.92
N ALA A 198 -3.99 30.38 8.80
CA ALA A 198 -4.79 31.29 9.63
C ALA A 198 -5.57 32.32 8.78
N GLU A 199 -4.98 32.88 7.72
CA GLU A 199 -5.67 33.76 6.78
C GLU A 199 -6.85 33.04 6.10
N LEU A 200 -6.63 31.80 5.65
CA LEU A 200 -7.66 30.97 5.02
C LEU A 200 -8.80 30.62 5.99
N ARG A 201 -8.48 30.29 7.25
CA ARG A 201 -9.47 30.01 8.31
C ARG A 201 -10.46 31.17 8.49
N THR A 202 -10.00 32.41 8.41
CA THR A 202 -10.88 33.59 8.60
C THR A 202 -11.79 33.89 7.41
N ALA A 203 -11.79 33.05 6.37
CA ALA A 203 -12.55 33.19 5.13
C ALA A 203 -12.29 34.49 4.34
N ARG A 204 -11.27 35.29 4.71
CA ARG A 204 -10.97 36.59 4.08
C ARG A 204 -10.39 36.47 2.67
N ARG A 205 -9.93 35.28 2.29
CA ARG A 205 -9.18 35.00 1.06
C ARG A 205 -9.78 33.90 0.19
N LEU A 206 -10.85 33.26 0.67
CA LEU A 206 -11.65 32.29 -0.09
C LEU A 206 -12.92 32.98 -0.58
N ALA A 207 -13.48 32.55 -1.71
CA ALA A 207 -14.79 33.04 -2.11
C ALA A 207 -15.87 32.54 -1.13
N ALA A 208 -17.01 33.22 -1.06
CA ALA A 208 -18.08 32.85 -0.15
C ALA A 208 -18.52 31.38 -0.38
N GLY A 209 -18.49 30.58 0.69
CA GLY A 209 -18.84 29.16 0.66
C GLY A 209 -17.74 28.23 0.13
N GLN A 210 -16.57 28.76 -0.25
CA GLN A 210 -15.41 27.93 -0.57
C GLN A 210 -14.69 27.43 0.68
N LYS A 211 -14.10 26.25 0.52
CA LYS A 211 -13.35 25.51 1.53
C LYS A 211 -12.06 24.99 0.92
N LEU A 212 -11.03 24.78 1.72
CA LEU A 212 -9.76 24.23 1.28
C LEU A 212 -9.49 22.89 1.98
N LEU A 213 -9.06 21.89 1.22
CA LEU A 213 -8.63 20.58 1.71
C LEU A 213 -7.14 20.40 1.45
N ILE A 214 -6.36 20.23 2.50
CA ILE A 214 -4.96 19.82 2.44
C ILE A 214 -4.90 18.30 2.53
N VAL A 215 -4.20 17.64 1.62
CA VAL A 215 -3.91 16.20 1.68
C VAL A 215 -2.40 16.01 1.75
N LEU A 216 -1.94 15.39 2.85
CA LEU A 216 -0.55 15.02 3.07
C LEU A 216 -0.40 13.50 2.91
N ASP A 217 0.16 13.06 1.79
CA ASP A 217 0.48 11.65 1.54
C ASP A 217 1.93 11.32 1.96
N GLN A 218 2.21 10.05 2.24
CA GLN A 218 3.51 9.56 2.72
C GLN A 218 4.02 10.31 3.95
N PHE A 219 3.10 10.66 4.86
CA PHE A 219 3.42 11.51 6.00
C PHE A 219 4.35 10.84 7.02
N GLU A 220 4.53 9.51 6.93
CA GLU A 220 5.59 8.79 7.63
C GLU A 220 7.00 9.39 7.41
N GLN A 221 7.29 9.96 6.23
CA GLN A 221 8.59 10.54 5.91
C GLN A 221 8.89 11.77 6.78
N TRP A 222 7.86 12.62 6.98
CA TRP A 222 7.97 13.78 7.86
C TRP A 222 8.00 13.37 9.33
N LEU A 223 7.09 12.47 9.75
CA LEU A 223 7.05 11.94 11.13
C LEU A 223 8.37 11.30 11.55
N HIS A 224 9.07 10.64 10.62
CA HIS A 224 10.36 10.01 10.87
C HIS A 224 11.49 11.03 11.08
N ALA A 225 11.54 12.09 10.26
CA ALA A 225 12.54 13.15 10.41
C ALA A 225 12.31 14.02 11.66
N HIS A 226 11.07 14.03 12.16
CA HIS A 226 10.59 14.93 13.19
C HIS A 226 9.96 14.21 14.41
N PRO A 227 10.73 13.40 15.17
CA PRO A 227 10.20 12.62 16.30
C PRO A 227 9.98 13.45 17.59
N GLY A 228 10.32 14.75 17.58
CA GLY A 228 10.44 15.58 18.78
C GLY A 228 9.15 16.31 19.20
N PRO A 229 9.08 16.80 20.46
CA PRO A 229 8.00 17.66 20.95
C PRO A 229 8.18 19.15 20.60
N GLN A 230 9.12 19.49 19.72
CA GLN A 230 9.33 20.88 19.32
C GLN A 230 8.17 21.31 18.42
N ALA A 231 7.68 22.53 18.64
CA ALA A 231 6.55 23.11 17.93
C ALA A 231 6.95 23.39 16.47
N GLU A 232 7.01 22.33 15.68
CA GLU A 232 7.34 22.39 14.28
C GLU A 232 6.29 23.21 13.55
N GLN A 233 6.76 23.99 12.58
CA GLN A 233 5.94 24.94 11.83
C GLN A 233 4.68 24.28 11.27
N LEU A 234 4.77 23.00 10.88
CA LEU A 234 3.63 22.22 10.41
C LEU A 234 2.58 21.98 11.50
N VAL A 235 2.97 21.62 12.73
CA VAL A 235 2.05 21.42 13.86
C VAL A 235 1.29 22.71 14.17
N LEU A 236 2.00 23.84 14.23
CA LEU A 236 1.40 25.15 14.47
C LEU A 236 0.43 25.54 13.35
N ALA A 237 0.75 25.20 12.11
CA ALA A 237 -0.09 25.48 10.95
C ALA A 237 -1.34 24.60 10.91
N LEU A 238 -1.22 23.28 11.11
CA LEU A 238 -2.38 22.38 11.06
C LEU A 238 -3.32 22.55 12.26
N ARG A 239 -2.84 23.07 13.40
CA ARG A 239 -3.70 23.55 14.49
C ARG A 239 -4.64 24.68 14.08
N GLN A 240 -4.37 25.38 12.97
CA GLN A 240 -5.27 26.40 12.42
C GLN A 240 -6.38 25.80 11.54
N CYS A 241 -6.38 24.50 11.25
CA CYS A 241 -7.49 23.85 10.54
C CYS A 241 -8.74 23.86 11.43
N ASP A 242 -9.80 24.49 10.95
CA ASP A 242 -11.08 24.64 11.66
C ASP A 242 -12.15 23.65 11.20
N GLY A 243 -11.87 22.87 10.15
CA GLY A 243 -12.85 21.94 9.58
C GLY A 243 -13.84 22.60 8.62
N GLY A 244 -14.24 23.85 8.90
CA GLY A 244 -15.18 24.62 8.07
C GLY A 244 -14.54 25.20 6.81
N HIS A 245 -13.47 25.99 6.97
CA HIS A 245 -12.79 26.67 5.86
C HIS A 245 -11.52 25.96 5.42
N VAL A 246 -10.79 25.36 6.36
CA VAL A 246 -9.59 24.59 6.08
C VAL A 246 -9.61 23.25 6.80
N GLN A 247 -9.36 22.19 6.03
CA GLN A 247 -9.22 20.82 6.52
C GLN A 247 -7.89 20.23 6.14
N CYS A 248 -7.42 19.28 6.94
CA CYS A 248 -6.27 18.46 6.60
C CYS A 248 -6.61 16.97 6.66
N LEU A 249 -6.15 16.22 5.68
CA LEU A 249 -6.20 14.77 5.63
C LEU A 249 -4.76 14.25 5.54
N VAL A 250 -4.36 13.51 6.57
CA VAL A 250 -3.02 12.96 6.69
C VAL A 250 -3.07 11.47 6.37
N MET A 251 -2.15 10.98 5.55
CA MET A 251 -2.06 9.58 5.16
C MET A 251 -0.73 9.00 5.64
N VAL A 252 -0.81 7.93 6.43
CA VAL A 252 0.36 7.32 7.07
C VAL A 252 0.31 5.81 6.86
N ARG A 253 1.45 5.14 6.98
CA ARG A 253 1.50 3.69 7.15
C ARG A 253 1.02 3.25 8.55
N ASP A 254 0.54 2.02 8.65
CA ASP A 254 0.09 1.43 9.91
C ASP A 254 1.22 1.18 10.93
N ASP A 255 2.44 0.89 10.48
CA ASP A 255 3.61 0.76 11.36
C ASP A 255 4.05 2.09 12.02
N PHE A 256 3.67 3.23 11.44
CA PHE A 256 3.87 4.56 12.01
C PHE A 256 2.70 5.04 12.89
N TRP A 257 1.77 4.16 13.26
CA TRP A 257 0.60 4.51 14.07
C TRP A 257 0.94 5.24 15.38
N MET A 258 2.02 4.85 16.06
CA MET A 258 2.46 5.51 17.30
C MET A 258 2.97 6.94 17.06
N ALA A 259 3.72 7.18 16.00
CA ALA A 259 4.15 8.53 15.64
C ALA A 259 2.94 9.40 15.23
N ALA A 260 2.03 8.85 14.42
CA ALA A 260 0.80 9.55 14.01
C ALA A 260 -0.10 9.91 15.19
N THR A 261 -0.29 9.01 16.17
CA THR A 261 -1.09 9.29 17.36
C THR A 261 -0.45 10.35 18.26
N ARG A 262 0.89 10.34 18.41
CA ARG A 262 1.62 11.40 19.12
C ARG A 262 1.45 12.76 18.43
N PHE A 263 1.54 12.79 17.11
CA PHE A 263 1.31 13.97 16.29
C PHE A 263 -0.11 14.51 16.43
N MET A 264 -1.14 13.65 16.33
CA MET A 264 -2.54 14.07 16.51
C MET A 264 -2.80 14.63 17.92
N ARG A 265 -2.14 14.07 18.95
CA ARG A 265 -2.18 14.63 20.31
C ARG A 265 -1.50 16.00 20.40
N GLN A 266 -0.40 16.23 19.68
CA GLN A 266 0.21 17.56 19.57
C GLN A 266 -0.73 18.53 18.85
N LEU A 267 -1.57 18.08 17.93
CA LEU A 267 -2.61 18.91 17.30
C LEU A 267 -3.84 19.13 18.20
N GLU A 268 -3.92 18.44 19.35
CA GLU A 268 -5.10 18.42 20.23
C GLU A 268 -6.37 17.91 19.51
N VAL A 269 -6.19 17.05 18.49
CA VAL A 269 -7.27 16.42 17.73
C VAL A 269 -7.40 14.95 18.15
N PRO A 270 -8.51 14.53 18.77
CA PRO A 270 -8.73 13.13 19.12
C PRO A 270 -8.92 12.29 17.87
N LEU A 271 -8.35 11.08 17.84
CA LEU A 271 -8.60 10.11 16.77
C LEU A 271 -9.84 9.28 17.12
N VAL A 272 -10.89 9.41 16.32
CA VAL A 272 -12.14 8.68 16.45
C VAL A 272 -12.38 7.89 15.16
N GLU A 273 -12.33 6.56 15.28
CA GLU A 273 -12.59 5.64 14.18
C GLU A 273 -14.00 5.87 13.61
N GLY A 274 -14.12 5.95 12.28
CA GLY A 274 -15.41 6.23 11.66
C GLY A 274 -15.89 7.68 11.86
N HIS A 275 -15.01 8.59 12.28
CA HIS A 275 -15.27 10.03 12.27
C HIS A 275 -14.16 10.80 11.56
N ASN A 276 -12.95 10.82 12.13
CA ASN A 276 -11.77 11.45 11.53
C ASN A 276 -10.61 10.47 11.35
N SER A 277 -10.83 9.17 11.57
CA SER A 277 -9.85 8.13 11.31
C SER A 277 -10.48 6.95 10.56
N ALA A 278 -9.78 6.44 9.54
CA ALA A 278 -10.18 5.22 8.84
C ALA A 278 -8.96 4.41 8.35
N ALA A 279 -9.07 3.10 8.46
CA ALA A 279 -8.08 2.16 7.94
C ALA A 279 -8.37 1.82 6.46
N VAL A 280 -7.31 1.71 5.65
CA VAL A 280 -7.36 1.12 4.31
C VAL A 280 -6.67 -0.23 4.37
N ASP A 281 -7.47 -1.28 4.24
CA ASP A 281 -7.02 -2.66 4.37
C ASP A 281 -6.59 -3.26 3.02
N LEU A 282 -5.91 -4.40 3.09
CA LEU A 282 -5.53 -5.21 1.95
C LEU A 282 -6.75 -5.86 1.28
N PHE A 283 -6.59 -6.30 0.03
CA PHE A 283 -7.68 -6.93 -0.70
C PHE A 283 -7.96 -8.34 -0.19
N PRO A 284 -9.23 -8.70 0.07
CA PRO A 284 -9.58 -10.11 0.27
C PRO A 284 -9.38 -10.86 -1.05
N ARG A 285 -9.03 -12.16 -0.98
CA ARG A 285 -8.73 -13.00 -2.17
C ARG A 285 -9.74 -12.85 -3.31
N ARG A 286 -11.04 -12.94 -2.99
CA ARG A 286 -12.11 -12.80 -4.00
C ARG A 286 -12.09 -11.46 -4.73
N HIS A 287 -11.79 -10.37 -4.02
CA HIS A 287 -11.67 -9.05 -4.64
C HIS A 287 -10.38 -8.94 -5.45
N ALA A 288 -9.29 -9.52 -4.96
CA ALA A 288 -8.04 -9.61 -5.70
C ALA A 288 -8.20 -10.37 -7.03
N GLU A 289 -8.95 -11.48 -7.05
CA GLU A 289 -9.30 -12.21 -8.27
C GLU A 289 -10.07 -11.34 -9.26
N LYS A 290 -11.05 -10.56 -8.77
CA LYS A 290 -11.82 -9.61 -9.60
C LYS A 290 -10.89 -8.58 -10.24
N VAL A 291 -10.05 -7.93 -9.43
CA VAL A 291 -9.11 -6.90 -9.92
C VAL A 291 -8.11 -7.50 -10.91
N LEU A 292 -7.57 -8.70 -10.62
CA LEU A 292 -6.63 -9.38 -11.51
C LEU A 292 -7.29 -9.75 -12.83
N THR A 293 -8.53 -10.23 -12.79
CA THR A 293 -9.33 -10.50 -14.00
C THR A 293 -9.45 -9.25 -14.85
N SER A 294 -9.77 -8.11 -14.24
CA SER A 294 -9.89 -6.84 -14.96
C SER A 294 -8.55 -6.35 -15.55
N PHE A 295 -7.42 -6.63 -14.90
CA PHE A 295 -6.10 -6.39 -15.51
C PHE A 295 -5.83 -7.31 -16.70
N GLY A 296 -6.16 -8.60 -16.62
CA GLY A 296 -5.99 -9.53 -17.73
C GLY A 296 -6.83 -9.16 -18.94
N GLN A 297 -8.04 -8.65 -18.71
CA GLN A 297 -8.91 -8.09 -19.74
C GLN A 297 -8.31 -6.83 -20.36
N ALA A 298 -7.80 -5.92 -19.54
CA ALA A 298 -7.12 -4.72 -20.01
C ALA A 298 -5.94 -5.04 -20.93
N PHE A 299 -5.12 -6.03 -20.57
CA PHE A 299 -3.99 -6.50 -21.37
C PHE A 299 -4.37 -7.34 -22.59
N GLY A 300 -5.64 -7.72 -22.75
CA GLY A 300 -6.09 -8.61 -23.83
C GLY A 300 -5.67 -10.08 -23.63
N SER A 301 -5.18 -10.45 -22.44
CA SER A 301 -4.81 -11.82 -22.09
C SER A 301 -6.02 -12.66 -21.63
N LEU A 302 -7.13 -12.00 -21.26
CA LEU A 302 -8.41 -12.61 -20.87
C LEU A 302 -9.57 -12.05 -21.71
N PRO A 303 -10.66 -12.82 -21.92
CA PRO A 303 -11.86 -12.35 -22.60
C PRO A 303 -12.58 -11.24 -21.81
N GLU A 304 -13.19 -10.30 -22.53
CA GLU A 304 -13.93 -9.16 -21.93
C GLU A 304 -15.12 -9.62 -21.07
N ASN A 305 -15.77 -10.72 -21.46
CA ASN A 305 -16.82 -11.35 -20.67
C ASN A 305 -16.24 -12.41 -19.73
N THR A 306 -16.45 -12.24 -18.43
CA THR A 306 -16.00 -13.20 -17.41
C THR A 306 -16.68 -14.57 -17.52
N SER A 307 -17.86 -14.66 -18.15
CA SER A 307 -18.53 -15.93 -18.47
C SER A 307 -17.77 -16.78 -19.48
N GLU A 308 -16.97 -16.15 -20.36
CA GLU A 308 -16.19 -16.81 -21.41
C GLU A 308 -14.82 -17.31 -20.91
N LEU A 309 -14.47 -17.05 -19.64
CA LEU A 309 -13.23 -17.53 -19.05
C LEU A 309 -13.18 -19.06 -19.10
N THR A 310 -12.12 -19.59 -19.70
CA THR A 310 -11.82 -21.02 -19.70
C THR A 310 -11.55 -21.54 -18.28
N SER A 311 -11.71 -22.85 -18.06
CA SER A 311 -11.40 -23.47 -16.77
C SER A 311 -9.94 -23.25 -16.36
N ASP A 312 -9.01 -23.32 -17.32
CA ASP A 312 -7.58 -23.09 -17.11
C ASP A 312 -7.29 -21.64 -16.69
N GLN A 313 -7.91 -20.63 -17.33
CA GLN A 313 -7.79 -19.23 -16.92
C GLN A 313 -8.34 -18.97 -15.51
N ARG A 314 -9.47 -19.60 -15.15
CA ARG A 314 -10.01 -19.48 -13.78
C ARG A 314 -9.07 -20.10 -12.75
N HIS A 315 -8.47 -21.25 -13.10
CA HIS A 315 -7.50 -21.90 -12.22
C HIS A 315 -6.22 -21.07 -12.08
N PHE A 316 -5.71 -20.50 -13.18
CA PHE A 316 -4.61 -19.54 -13.18
C PHE A 316 -4.87 -18.37 -12.22
N LEU A 317 -6.04 -17.71 -12.31
CA LEU A 317 -6.40 -16.59 -11.45
C LEU A 317 -6.43 -16.99 -9.97
N THR A 318 -7.02 -18.16 -9.68
CA THR A 318 -7.12 -18.69 -8.31
C THR A 318 -5.74 -18.98 -7.74
N GLN A 319 -4.89 -19.69 -8.48
CA GLN A 319 -3.52 -20.04 -8.06
C GLN A 319 -2.62 -18.80 -7.93
N ALA A 320 -2.76 -17.84 -8.84
CA ALA A 320 -2.03 -16.58 -8.76
C ALA A 320 -2.39 -15.82 -7.48
N VAL A 321 -3.69 -15.63 -7.22
CA VAL A 321 -4.16 -14.92 -6.02
C VAL A 321 -3.81 -15.67 -4.74
N GLU A 322 -3.89 -16.99 -4.74
CA GLU A 322 -3.50 -17.81 -3.59
C GLU A 322 -2.02 -17.62 -3.25
N GLY A 323 -1.13 -17.72 -4.23
CA GLY A 323 0.31 -17.54 -4.02
C GLY A 323 0.74 -16.08 -3.81
N LEU A 324 -0.10 -15.10 -4.17
CA LEU A 324 0.10 -13.69 -3.81
C LEU A 324 -0.48 -13.32 -2.44
N SER A 325 -1.25 -14.22 -1.81
CA SER A 325 -1.94 -13.93 -0.56
C SER A 325 -1.12 -14.30 0.66
N GLU A 326 -1.17 -13.45 1.67
CA GLU A 326 -0.64 -13.68 3.01
C GLU A 326 -1.78 -13.53 4.01
N GLU A 327 -1.95 -14.52 4.90
CA GLU A 327 -3.04 -14.54 5.89
C GLU A 327 -4.44 -14.35 5.27
N GLY A 328 -4.62 -14.75 4.01
CA GLY A 328 -5.90 -14.62 3.29
C GLY A 328 -6.18 -13.25 2.68
N LYS A 329 -5.21 -12.31 2.72
CA LYS A 329 -5.30 -11.00 2.07
C LYS A 329 -4.19 -10.81 1.04
N VAL A 330 -4.40 -9.90 0.09
CA VAL A 330 -3.49 -9.62 -1.01
C VAL A 330 -3.16 -8.12 -1.04
N ILE A 331 -1.88 -7.82 -1.18
CA ILE A 331 -1.38 -6.45 -1.30
C ILE A 331 -1.60 -5.97 -2.73
N CYS A 332 -2.23 -4.80 -2.90
CA CYS A 332 -2.63 -4.28 -4.20
C CYS A 332 -1.45 -4.11 -5.15
N VAL A 333 -0.30 -3.65 -4.64
CA VAL A 333 0.94 -3.51 -5.41
C VAL A 333 1.47 -4.86 -5.92
N ARG A 334 1.40 -5.94 -5.13
CA ARG A 334 1.79 -7.30 -5.59
C ARG A 334 0.94 -7.75 -6.77
N LEU A 335 -0.36 -7.46 -6.70
CA LEU A 335 -1.29 -7.80 -7.76
C LEU A 335 -0.97 -7.04 -9.07
N ALA A 336 -0.69 -5.74 -8.96
CA ALA A 336 -0.32 -4.91 -10.10
C ALA A 336 1.03 -5.34 -10.71
N LEU A 337 2.03 -5.62 -9.88
CA LEU A 337 3.33 -6.16 -10.32
C LEU A 337 3.18 -7.49 -11.05
N PHE A 338 2.44 -8.42 -10.46
CA PHE A 338 2.17 -9.71 -11.07
C PHE A 338 1.51 -9.55 -12.44
N ALA A 339 0.49 -8.68 -12.53
CA ALA A 339 -0.22 -8.44 -13.76
C ALA A 339 0.70 -7.83 -14.84
N GLU A 340 1.54 -6.86 -14.48
CA GLU A 340 2.49 -6.23 -15.40
C GLU A 340 3.52 -7.22 -15.93
N MET A 341 4.01 -8.14 -15.11
CA MET A 341 4.96 -9.17 -15.56
C MET A 341 4.33 -10.25 -16.44
N MET A 342 3.04 -10.50 -16.27
CA MET A 342 2.26 -11.41 -17.10
C MET A 342 1.75 -10.73 -18.38
N LYS A 343 2.08 -9.45 -18.60
CA LYS A 343 1.71 -8.71 -19.81
C LYS A 343 2.38 -9.32 -21.04
N GLY A 344 1.59 -9.46 -22.11
CA GLY A 344 2.04 -10.09 -23.35
C GLY A 344 2.26 -11.61 -23.26
N ARG A 345 1.98 -12.23 -22.11
CA ARG A 345 2.03 -13.68 -21.91
C ARG A 345 0.61 -14.26 -21.84
N PRO A 346 0.41 -15.54 -22.21
CA PRO A 346 -0.87 -16.20 -22.03
C PRO A 346 -1.14 -16.43 -20.54
N TRP A 347 -2.35 -16.09 -20.08
CA TRP A 347 -2.76 -16.27 -18.68
C TRP A 347 -3.32 -17.69 -18.47
N LYS A 348 -2.40 -18.65 -18.35
CA LYS A 348 -2.66 -20.08 -18.22
C LYS A 348 -1.82 -20.68 -17.10
N THR A 349 -2.27 -21.79 -16.51
CA THR A 349 -1.55 -22.42 -15.38
C THR A 349 -0.13 -22.85 -15.79
N ALA A 350 0.09 -23.31 -17.03
CA ALA A 350 1.42 -23.65 -17.51
C ALA A 350 2.42 -22.47 -17.43
N THR A 351 2.00 -21.27 -17.83
CA THR A 351 2.85 -20.06 -17.78
C THR A 351 3.15 -19.64 -16.35
N LEU A 352 2.21 -19.84 -15.42
CA LEU A 352 2.46 -19.60 -14.00
C LEU A 352 3.54 -20.55 -13.45
N VAL A 353 3.52 -21.82 -13.85
CA VAL A 353 4.53 -22.82 -13.46
C VAL A 353 5.90 -22.48 -14.05
N GLU A 354 5.97 -22.08 -15.32
CA GLU A 354 7.20 -21.64 -15.98
C GLU A 354 7.86 -20.44 -15.26
N MET A 355 7.04 -19.53 -14.72
CA MET A 355 7.50 -18.37 -13.94
C MET A 355 7.96 -18.73 -12.52
N GLY A 356 7.90 -20.00 -12.13
CA GLY A 356 8.21 -20.45 -10.77
C GLY A 356 7.09 -20.17 -9.77
N GLY A 357 5.83 -20.12 -10.23
CA GLY A 357 4.67 -19.79 -9.42
C GLY A 357 4.53 -18.29 -9.14
N ALA A 358 3.57 -17.92 -8.29
CA ALA A 358 3.36 -16.54 -7.89
C ALA A 358 4.51 -15.96 -7.06
N GLU A 359 5.29 -16.80 -6.37
CA GLU A 359 6.46 -16.38 -5.58
C GLU A 359 7.68 -16.08 -6.46
N GLY A 360 7.85 -16.83 -7.57
CA GLY A 360 8.91 -16.61 -8.55
C GLY A 360 8.81 -15.27 -9.28
N VAL A 361 7.63 -14.66 -9.27
CA VAL A 361 7.37 -13.35 -9.86
C VAL A 361 8.20 -12.24 -9.19
N GLY A 362 8.32 -12.24 -7.87
CA GLY A 362 9.16 -11.26 -7.17
C GLY A 362 10.64 -11.35 -7.58
N VAL A 363 11.14 -12.56 -7.83
CA VAL A 363 12.51 -12.79 -8.29
C VAL A 363 12.72 -12.26 -9.70
N THR A 364 11.80 -12.56 -10.61
CA THR A 364 11.89 -12.09 -12.00
C THR A 364 11.72 -10.57 -12.10
N PHE A 365 10.89 -9.95 -11.26
CA PHE A 365 10.83 -8.49 -11.15
C PHE A 365 12.19 -7.87 -10.77
N LEU A 366 12.84 -8.39 -9.73
CA LEU A 366 14.16 -7.89 -9.30
C LEU A 366 15.22 -8.10 -10.39
N GLU A 367 15.12 -9.20 -11.13
CA GLU A 367 15.99 -9.50 -12.25
C GLU A 367 15.78 -8.52 -13.42
N GLU A 368 14.54 -8.29 -13.82
CA GLU A 368 14.21 -7.34 -14.89
C GLU A 368 14.55 -5.89 -14.51
N THR A 369 14.43 -5.54 -13.24
CA THR A 369 14.69 -4.19 -12.73
C THR A 369 16.18 -3.88 -12.62
N PHE A 370 17.00 -4.81 -12.11
CA PHE A 370 18.41 -4.52 -11.81
C PHE A 370 19.41 -5.22 -12.72
N ALA A 371 19.02 -6.28 -13.44
CA ALA A 371 19.95 -7.16 -14.14
C ALA A 371 19.69 -7.33 -15.64
N SER A 372 18.47 -7.08 -16.11
CA SER A 372 18.12 -7.21 -17.53
C SER A 372 18.83 -6.16 -18.41
N GLU A 373 19.09 -6.51 -19.67
CA GLU A 373 19.59 -5.57 -20.68
C GLU A 373 18.62 -4.41 -20.95
N SER A 374 17.33 -4.62 -20.69
CA SER A 374 16.26 -3.62 -20.80
C SER A 374 16.10 -2.72 -19.57
N ALA A 375 16.86 -2.96 -18.49
CA ALA A 375 16.78 -2.17 -17.27
C ALA A 375 17.32 -0.74 -17.45
N PRO A 376 16.75 0.27 -16.76
CA PRO A 376 17.30 1.62 -16.76
C PRO A 376 18.81 1.63 -16.45
N PRO A 377 19.63 2.41 -17.17
CA PRO A 377 21.07 2.47 -16.95
C PRO A 377 21.46 2.75 -15.48
N ASP A 378 20.71 3.62 -14.82
CA ASP A 378 20.93 4.00 -13.42
C ASP A 378 20.69 2.81 -12.47
N HIS A 379 19.66 2.00 -12.73
CA HIS A 379 19.37 0.80 -11.94
C HIS A 379 20.46 -0.26 -12.10
N ARG A 380 20.98 -0.43 -13.32
CA ARG A 380 22.11 -1.33 -13.60
C ARG A 380 23.39 -0.84 -12.95
N TYR A 381 23.66 0.46 -12.97
CA TYR A 381 24.82 1.07 -12.31
C TYR A 381 24.84 0.75 -10.81
N HIS A 382 23.68 0.85 -10.15
CA HIS A 382 23.54 0.61 -8.71
C HIS A 382 23.31 -0.86 -8.32
N GLN A 383 23.27 -1.81 -9.25
CA GLN A 383 22.91 -3.21 -8.99
C GLN A 383 23.70 -3.85 -7.83
N GLN A 384 25.02 -3.68 -7.81
CA GLN A 384 25.87 -4.30 -6.78
C GLN A 384 25.66 -3.68 -5.39
N ALA A 385 25.46 -2.37 -5.33
CA ALA A 385 25.20 -1.65 -4.10
C ALA A 385 23.78 -1.97 -3.58
N ALA A 386 22.78 -1.99 -4.45
CA ALA A 386 21.40 -2.38 -4.14
C ALA A 386 21.34 -3.79 -3.53
N ARG A 387 22.07 -4.76 -4.10
CA ARG A 387 22.17 -6.13 -3.55
C ARG A 387 22.76 -6.15 -2.14
N SER A 388 23.77 -5.33 -1.88
CA SER A 388 24.45 -5.29 -0.58
C SER A 388 23.57 -4.64 0.48
N VAL A 389 22.88 -3.56 0.14
CA VAL A 389 21.90 -2.87 1.00
C VAL A 389 20.71 -3.80 1.31
N LEU A 390 20.08 -4.38 0.29
CA LEU A 390 18.96 -5.29 0.48
C LEU A 390 19.36 -6.52 1.30
N LYS A 391 20.58 -7.05 1.12
CA LYS A 391 21.11 -8.15 1.94
C LYS A 391 21.29 -7.75 3.42
N ALA A 392 21.72 -6.52 3.70
CA ALA A 392 21.90 -6.03 5.07
C ALA A 392 20.57 -5.82 5.82
N LEU A 393 19.50 -5.56 5.09
CA LEU A 393 18.14 -5.38 5.62
C LEU A 393 17.35 -6.69 5.79
N LEU A 394 17.84 -7.80 5.24
CA LEU A 394 17.19 -9.10 5.39
C LEU A 394 17.38 -9.66 6.82
N PRO A 395 16.32 -10.21 7.44
CA PRO A 395 16.47 -10.85 8.73
C PRO A 395 17.33 -12.11 8.65
N GLU A 396 18.05 -12.42 9.73
CA GLU A 396 18.80 -13.67 9.87
C GLU A 396 17.86 -14.89 9.70
N SER A 397 18.37 -15.94 9.06
CA SER A 397 17.58 -17.13 8.72
C SER A 397 16.94 -17.74 9.98
N GLY A 398 15.61 -17.67 10.09
CA GLY A 398 14.83 -18.28 11.17
C GLY A 398 14.14 -17.30 12.13
N SER A 399 14.40 -15.99 12.05
CA SER A 399 13.63 -15.00 12.81
C SER A 399 12.47 -14.45 11.96
N ASN A 400 11.23 -14.81 12.29
CA ASN A 400 9.99 -14.19 11.77
C ASN A 400 9.72 -12.81 12.40
N ILE A 401 10.78 -12.10 12.78
CA ILE A 401 10.67 -10.79 13.40
C ILE A 401 10.95 -9.76 12.31
N LYS A 402 10.06 -8.76 12.24
CA LYS A 402 10.09 -7.55 11.40
C LYS A 402 11.51 -7.24 10.90
N GLY A 403 11.65 -6.96 9.60
CA GLY A 403 12.94 -6.68 8.94
C GLY A 403 13.93 -5.91 9.81
N GLN A 404 15.21 -6.32 9.80
CA GLN A 404 16.23 -5.71 10.63
C GLN A 404 16.34 -4.22 10.30
N MET A 405 16.01 -3.37 11.27
CA MET A 405 16.24 -1.94 11.18
C MET A 405 17.75 -1.70 11.11
N ARG A 406 18.21 -0.97 10.09
CA ARG A 406 19.61 -0.64 9.88
C ARG A 406 19.76 0.86 9.74
N SER A 407 20.74 1.43 10.43
CA SER A 407 21.02 2.86 10.31
C SER A 407 21.54 3.21 8.91
N ARG A 408 21.36 4.47 8.51
CA ARG A 408 21.88 5.01 7.25
C ARG A 408 23.39 4.79 7.14
N GLU A 409 24.13 4.93 8.23
CA GLU A 409 25.59 4.73 8.27
C GLU A 409 25.98 3.26 8.02
N GLU A 410 25.25 2.32 8.62
CA GLU A 410 25.46 0.89 8.38
C GLU A 410 25.19 0.53 6.92
N LEU A 411 24.11 1.06 6.33
CA LEU A 411 23.77 0.82 4.94
C LEU A 411 24.75 1.48 3.96
N LEU A 412 25.23 2.69 4.26
CA LEU A 412 26.25 3.38 3.48
C LEU A 412 27.55 2.55 3.45
N SER A 413 27.99 2.05 4.61
CA SER A 413 29.14 1.16 4.72
C SER A 413 28.94 -0.15 3.94
N ALA A 414 27.76 -0.77 4.07
CA ALA A 414 27.42 -2.02 3.39
C ALA A 414 27.30 -1.86 1.86
N SER A 415 26.84 -0.70 1.37
CA SER A 415 26.62 -0.44 -0.07
C SER A 415 27.91 -0.42 -0.90
N GLY A 416 29.06 -0.16 -0.27
CA GLY A 416 30.32 0.09 -0.95
C GLY A 416 30.54 1.55 -1.36
N TYR A 417 29.61 2.45 -1.04
CA TYR A 417 29.68 3.89 -1.32
C TYR A 417 30.22 4.73 -0.16
N ALA A 418 30.97 4.15 0.78
CA ALA A 418 31.56 4.88 1.91
C ALA A 418 32.37 6.13 1.49
N GLY A 419 32.99 6.11 0.29
CA GLY A 419 33.69 7.26 -0.29
C GLY A 419 32.87 8.12 -1.27
N ARG A 420 31.59 7.79 -1.52
CA ARG A 420 30.71 8.43 -2.50
C ARG A 420 29.27 8.56 -1.97
N PRO A 421 29.05 9.38 -0.92
CA PRO A 421 27.75 9.48 -0.26
C PRO A 421 26.61 9.94 -1.19
N HIS A 422 26.88 10.77 -2.20
CA HIS A 422 25.87 11.18 -3.17
C HIS A 422 25.30 10.00 -3.99
N GLU A 423 26.16 9.08 -4.43
CA GLU A 423 25.71 7.87 -5.17
C GLU A 423 24.85 6.96 -4.28
N PHE A 424 25.05 7.01 -2.96
CA PHE A 424 24.21 6.29 -2.00
C PHE A 424 22.85 6.97 -1.81
N ASP A 425 22.79 8.31 -1.80
CA ASP A 425 21.52 9.03 -1.76
C ASP A 425 20.69 8.79 -3.03
N ASP A 426 21.33 8.72 -4.20
CA ASP A 426 20.68 8.32 -5.46
C ASP A 426 20.13 6.88 -5.37
N LEU A 427 20.90 5.93 -4.83
CA LEU A 427 20.44 4.56 -4.59
C LEU A 427 19.24 4.52 -3.63
N LEU A 428 19.27 5.28 -2.53
CA LEU A 428 18.15 5.35 -1.58
C LEU A 428 16.90 5.91 -2.25
N ARG A 429 17.05 6.92 -3.12
CA ARG A 429 15.93 7.46 -3.91
C ARG A 429 15.32 6.44 -4.86
N VAL A 430 16.15 5.60 -5.50
CA VAL A 430 15.65 4.48 -6.34
C VAL A 430 14.94 3.43 -5.47
N LEU A 431 15.53 3.02 -4.35
CA LEU A 431 14.97 1.95 -3.51
C LEU A 431 13.71 2.36 -2.73
N ASP A 432 13.65 3.56 -2.16
CA ASP A 432 12.50 4.07 -1.40
C ASP A 432 11.47 4.75 -2.33
N GLY A 433 11.92 5.66 -3.20
CA GLY A 433 11.04 6.47 -4.03
C GLY A 433 10.45 5.72 -5.22
N GLU A 434 11.30 5.15 -6.09
CA GLU A 434 10.85 4.53 -7.35
C GLU A 434 10.33 3.11 -7.16
N LEU A 435 11.11 2.27 -6.48
CA LEU A 435 10.83 0.84 -6.35
C LEU A 435 10.09 0.49 -5.06
N ARG A 436 10.07 1.40 -4.07
CA ARG A 436 9.44 1.23 -2.75
C ARG A 436 9.82 -0.10 -2.07
N LEU A 437 11.07 -0.54 -2.22
CA LEU A 437 11.61 -1.76 -1.61
C LEU A 437 12.06 -1.55 -0.15
N ILE A 438 12.44 -0.33 0.21
CA ILE A 438 12.82 0.08 1.56
C ILE A 438 11.97 1.23 2.06
N THR A 439 11.88 1.42 3.38
CA THR A 439 11.22 2.58 3.99
C THR A 439 12.00 3.00 5.23
N PRO A 440 12.03 4.30 5.58
CA PRO A 440 12.44 4.73 6.91
C PRO A 440 11.68 4.01 8.02
N ALA A 441 12.30 3.83 9.18
CA ALA A 441 11.76 3.09 10.33
C ALA A 441 12.02 3.84 11.64
N ASP A 442 10.99 3.97 12.48
CA ASP A 442 11.13 4.52 13.83
C ASP A 442 11.63 3.44 14.80
N GLU A 443 12.81 3.64 15.39
CA GLU A 443 13.42 2.76 16.41
C GLU A 443 12.49 2.52 17.62
N GLY A 444 11.47 3.37 17.83
CA GLY A 444 10.46 3.21 18.88
C GLY A 444 9.49 2.02 18.73
N SER A 445 9.59 1.21 17.67
CA SER A 445 8.63 0.14 17.35
C SER A 445 9.20 -1.29 17.40
N GLY A 446 10.42 -1.48 17.91
CA GLY A 446 11.00 -2.78 18.26
C GLY A 446 10.56 -3.25 19.65
N GLY A 447 9.61 -4.19 19.71
CA GLY A 447 8.95 -4.58 20.95
C GLY A 447 9.78 -5.45 21.92
N SER A 448 9.62 -5.16 23.21
CA SER A 448 9.42 -6.18 24.25
C SER A 448 8.55 -5.58 25.35
N GLY A 449 7.42 -6.24 25.65
CA GLY A 449 6.41 -5.79 26.61
C GLY A 449 6.93 -5.76 28.05
N GLY A 450 7.57 -4.66 28.44
CA GLY A 450 7.84 -4.30 29.82
C GLY A 450 6.93 -3.14 30.21
N VAL A 451 6.09 -3.34 31.23
CA VAL A 451 5.43 -2.27 31.98
C VAL A 451 6.50 -1.23 32.35
N PRO A 452 6.27 0.09 32.16
CA PRO A 452 7.24 1.08 32.59
C PRO A 452 7.26 1.09 34.11
N VAL A 453 8.27 0.46 34.70
CA VAL A 453 8.61 0.66 36.11
C VAL A 453 9.18 2.08 36.21
N GLN A 454 8.44 2.96 36.88
CA GLN A 454 8.95 4.27 37.31
C GLN A 454 10.18 4.06 38.18
N GLY A 455 11.35 4.36 37.62
CA GLY A 455 12.62 4.46 38.34
C GLY A 455 13.14 5.88 38.19
N SER A 456 13.06 6.63 39.29
CA SER A 456 13.64 7.97 39.44
C SER A 456 15.17 7.94 39.35
N SER A 457 15.75 8.64 38.39
CA SER A 457 17.10 9.20 38.55
C SER A 457 17.26 10.44 37.69
N SER A 458 17.43 11.56 38.38
CA SER A 458 17.79 12.89 37.89
C SER A 458 19.20 12.88 37.27
N GLN A 459 19.29 13.08 35.96
CA GLN A 459 20.48 13.61 35.29
C GLN A 459 20.05 14.74 34.33
N PRO A 460 20.85 15.81 34.19
CA PRO A 460 20.53 16.92 33.30
C PRO A 460 20.60 16.49 31.83
N PRO A 461 19.80 17.08 30.93
CA PRO A 461 19.74 16.68 29.54
C PRO A 461 21.05 17.07 28.84
N THR A 462 21.85 16.08 28.46
CA THR A 462 22.85 16.25 27.41
C THR A 462 22.14 16.51 26.07
N PRO A 463 22.71 17.30 25.16
CA PRO A 463 22.13 17.51 23.84
C PRO A 463 22.08 16.16 23.11
N ASN A 464 20.89 15.58 23.00
CA ASN A 464 20.67 14.32 22.29
C ASN A 464 21.14 14.49 20.84
N PRO A 465 22.09 13.67 20.33
CA PRO A 465 22.24 13.53 18.90
C PRO A 465 20.90 13.02 18.34
N GLN A 466 20.45 13.59 17.23
CA GLN A 466 19.26 13.12 16.51
C GLN A 466 19.33 11.59 16.36
N PRO A 467 18.23 10.84 16.59
CA PRO A 467 18.27 9.40 16.40
C PRO A 467 18.74 9.11 14.96
N PRO A 468 19.72 8.22 14.76
CA PRO A 468 20.25 7.95 13.43
C PRO A 468 19.12 7.41 12.54
N LEU A 469 18.94 8.02 11.37
CA LEU A 469 17.93 7.63 10.38
C LEU A 469 18.06 6.12 10.10
N ALA A 470 17.05 5.33 10.47
CA ALA A 470 17.03 3.89 10.25
C ALA A 470 16.12 3.54 9.07
N TYR A 471 16.47 2.48 8.34
CA TYR A 471 15.69 1.95 7.24
C TYR A 471 15.39 0.47 7.48
N GLN A 472 14.25 0.03 6.98
CA GLN A 472 13.83 -1.36 6.94
C GLN A 472 13.29 -1.71 5.55
N LEU A 473 13.08 -3.00 5.27
CA LEU A 473 12.35 -3.40 4.06
C LEU A 473 10.92 -2.90 4.15
N SER A 474 10.39 -2.30 3.07
CA SER A 474 9.01 -1.79 3.03
C SER A 474 7.98 -2.86 3.33
N HIS A 475 8.34 -4.10 3.00
CA HIS A 475 7.44 -5.21 2.85
C HIS A 475 8.14 -6.51 3.26
N ASP A 476 7.67 -7.14 4.35
CA ASP A 476 8.17 -8.44 4.77
C ASP A 476 7.93 -9.53 3.71
N TYR A 477 6.92 -9.37 2.85
CA TYR A 477 6.67 -10.30 1.73
C TYR A 477 7.76 -10.32 0.67
N LEU A 478 8.58 -9.27 0.57
CA LEU A 478 9.70 -9.26 -0.37
C LEU A 478 10.86 -10.13 0.13
N VAL A 479 10.89 -10.48 1.41
CA VAL A 479 11.99 -11.24 2.04
C VAL A 479 12.25 -12.58 1.34
N PRO A 480 11.25 -13.44 1.06
CA PRO A 480 11.48 -14.69 0.33
C PRO A 480 12.01 -14.46 -1.09
N SER A 481 11.38 -13.57 -1.87
CA SER A 481 11.81 -13.28 -3.23
C SER A 481 13.20 -12.63 -3.28
N LEU A 482 13.54 -11.76 -2.33
CA LEU A 482 14.87 -11.16 -2.18
C LEU A 482 15.91 -12.21 -1.82
N ARG A 483 15.61 -13.11 -0.88
CA ARG A 483 16.51 -14.22 -0.51
C ARG A 483 16.79 -15.12 -1.71
N ASP A 484 15.75 -15.48 -2.45
CA ASP A 484 15.86 -16.32 -3.64
C ASP A 484 16.66 -15.63 -4.74
N TRP A 485 16.36 -14.37 -5.04
CA TRP A 485 17.08 -13.58 -6.03
C TRP A 485 18.56 -13.42 -5.66
N LEU A 486 18.87 -13.02 -4.42
CA LEU A 486 20.23 -12.88 -3.93
C LEU A 486 20.99 -14.22 -3.97
N THR A 487 20.32 -15.33 -3.61
CA THR A 487 20.90 -16.68 -3.65
C THR A 487 21.19 -17.10 -5.09
N ARG A 488 20.27 -16.88 -6.03
CA ARG A 488 20.49 -17.14 -7.47
C ARG A 488 21.69 -16.35 -7.98
N LYS A 489 21.75 -15.06 -7.69
CA LYS A 489 22.87 -14.20 -8.08
C LYS A 489 24.19 -14.53 -7.39
N GLN A 490 24.16 -15.09 -6.19
CA GLN A 490 25.38 -15.57 -5.52
C GLN A 490 25.89 -16.86 -6.20
N LYS A 491 25.00 -17.76 -6.63
CA LYS A 491 25.34 -19.01 -7.32
C LYS A 491 26.00 -18.82 -8.69
N GLU A 492 25.77 -17.70 -9.38
CA GLU A 492 26.41 -17.39 -10.67
C GLU A 492 27.95 -17.38 -10.55
N THR A 493 28.48 -16.87 -9.44
CA THR A 493 29.94 -16.79 -9.22
C THR A 493 30.49 -18.05 -8.55
N ARG A 494 31.72 -18.45 -8.90
CA ARG A 494 32.41 -19.56 -8.22
C ARG A 494 32.64 -19.27 -6.73
N ARG A 495 32.94 -18.02 -6.39
CA ARG A 495 33.08 -17.55 -5.01
C ARG A 495 31.78 -17.65 -4.22
N GLY A 496 30.68 -17.17 -4.77
CA GLY A 496 29.39 -17.23 -4.08
C GLY A 496 28.89 -18.66 -3.87
N ARG A 497 29.14 -19.58 -4.81
CA ARG A 497 28.90 -21.02 -4.60
C ARG A 497 29.68 -21.58 -3.41
N ALA A 498 30.96 -21.22 -3.29
CA ALA A 498 31.78 -21.63 -2.16
C ALA A 498 31.29 -21.03 -0.83
N GLU A 499 30.84 -19.76 -0.82
CA GLU A 499 30.26 -19.13 0.37
C GLU A 499 28.94 -19.81 0.81
N LEU A 500 28.06 -20.17 -0.12
CA LEU A 500 26.82 -20.90 0.18
C LEU A 500 27.09 -22.31 0.72
N LEU A 501 28.01 -23.05 0.09
CA LEU A 501 28.37 -24.40 0.52
C LEU A 501 29.07 -24.38 1.90
N LEU A 502 29.88 -23.35 2.17
CA LEU A 502 30.47 -23.13 3.50
C LEU A 502 29.40 -22.88 4.56
N ALA A 503 28.38 -22.07 4.25
CA ALA A 503 27.27 -21.79 5.17
C ALA A 503 26.41 -23.02 5.45
N ASP A 504 26.04 -23.78 4.41
CA ASP A 504 25.26 -25.02 4.54
C ASP A 504 26.02 -26.07 5.38
N ARG A 505 27.31 -26.27 5.08
CA ARG A 505 28.16 -27.19 5.83
C ARG A 505 28.33 -26.75 7.29
N ALA A 506 28.49 -25.45 7.54
CA ALA A 506 28.58 -24.90 8.87
C ALA A 506 27.28 -25.09 9.67
N ALA A 507 26.11 -24.94 9.04
CA ALA A 507 24.81 -25.15 9.70
C ALA A 507 24.63 -26.63 10.11
N VAL A 508 24.92 -27.56 9.21
CA VAL A 508 24.85 -29.01 9.47
C VAL A 508 25.85 -29.43 10.56
N TRP A 509 27.09 -28.92 10.50
CA TRP A 509 28.09 -29.20 11.51
C TRP A 509 27.75 -28.58 12.87
N ASN A 510 27.15 -27.39 12.91
CA ASN A 510 26.71 -26.77 14.16
C ASN A 510 25.61 -27.57 14.86
N ALA A 511 24.71 -28.18 14.08
CA ALA A 511 23.59 -28.96 14.61
C ALA A 511 24.00 -30.35 15.14
N ARG A 512 25.00 -31.01 14.54
CA ARG A 512 25.36 -32.41 14.87
C ARG A 512 26.78 -32.61 15.38
N GLN A 513 27.69 -31.64 15.19
CA GLN A 513 29.09 -31.63 15.66
C GLN A 513 29.92 -32.90 15.42
N GLU A 514 29.59 -33.71 14.42
CA GLU A 514 30.35 -34.93 14.09
C GLU A 514 31.40 -34.69 12.99
N SER A 515 32.49 -35.46 13.01
CA SER A 515 33.57 -35.39 12.02
C SER A 515 33.11 -35.67 10.58
N ARG A 516 32.08 -36.51 10.39
CA ARG A 516 31.45 -36.76 9.07
C ARG A 516 30.81 -35.52 8.45
N HIS A 517 30.54 -34.50 9.26
CA HIS A 517 29.95 -33.23 8.81
C HIS A 517 31.01 -32.14 8.55
N LEU A 518 32.31 -32.44 8.68
CA LEU A 518 33.39 -31.53 8.28
C LEU A 518 33.52 -31.46 6.75
N PRO A 519 33.94 -30.32 6.18
CA PRO A 519 34.25 -30.23 4.76
C PRO A 519 35.39 -31.18 4.38
N SER A 520 35.33 -31.74 3.17
CA SER A 520 36.42 -32.51 2.56
C SER A 520 37.66 -31.63 2.33
N ILE A 521 38.82 -32.25 2.06
CA ILE A 521 40.08 -31.54 1.80
C ILE A 521 39.92 -30.54 0.63
N TRP A 522 39.25 -30.95 -0.45
CA TRP A 522 38.99 -30.12 -1.61
C TRP A 522 38.02 -28.98 -1.33
N GLU A 523 36.94 -29.24 -0.58
CA GLU A 523 36.02 -28.19 -0.15
C GLU A 523 36.71 -27.19 0.78
N HIS A 524 37.51 -27.67 1.73
CA HIS A 524 38.29 -26.85 2.65
C HIS A 524 39.26 -25.92 1.89
N LEU A 525 40.02 -26.44 0.94
CA LEU A 525 40.88 -25.65 0.06
C LEU A 525 40.07 -24.63 -0.75
N SER A 526 38.94 -25.04 -1.33
CA SER A 526 38.07 -24.14 -2.08
C SER A 526 37.55 -22.98 -1.21
N PHE A 527 37.19 -23.25 0.05
CA PHE A 527 36.70 -22.25 0.98
C PHE A 527 37.80 -21.27 1.36
N VAL A 528 39.01 -21.75 1.63
CA VAL A 528 40.14 -20.89 1.97
C VAL A 528 40.56 -20.01 0.78
N LEU A 529 40.50 -20.54 -0.45
CA LEU A 529 40.92 -19.82 -1.66
C LEU A 529 39.86 -18.85 -2.18
N LEU A 530 38.58 -19.22 -2.13
CA LEU A 530 37.50 -18.47 -2.78
C LEU A 530 36.74 -17.55 -1.83
N THR A 531 36.81 -17.75 -0.51
CA THR A 531 36.06 -16.93 0.47
C THR A 531 37.00 -16.07 1.32
N ARG A 532 36.49 -14.94 1.85
CA ARG A 532 37.26 -14.04 2.72
C ARG A 532 37.10 -14.44 4.18
N ARG A 533 38.20 -14.77 4.86
CA ARG A 533 38.23 -15.16 6.29
C ARG A 533 37.61 -14.11 7.23
N SER A 534 37.69 -12.83 6.88
CA SER A 534 37.10 -11.73 7.66
C SER A 534 35.57 -11.80 7.73
N HIS A 535 34.91 -12.39 6.72
CA HIS A 535 33.45 -12.49 6.63
C HIS A 535 32.91 -13.80 7.23
N TRP A 536 33.78 -14.67 7.78
CA TRP A 536 33.35 -15.92 8.36
C TRP A 536 32.65 -15.70 9.71
N SER A 537 31.48 -16.33 9.88
CA SER A 537 30.80 -16.41 11.18
C SER A 537 31.62 -17.22 12.18
N GLU A 538 31.34 -17.08 13.48
CA GLU A 538 32.06 -17.84 14.52
C GLU A 538 31.94 -19.35 14.33
N VAL A 539 30.76 -19.82 13.90
CA VAL A 539 30.50 -21.22 13.58
C VAL A 539 31.38 -21.67 12.40
N GLN A 540 31.45 -20.87 11.33
CA GLN A 540 32.29 -21.18 10.17
C GLN A 540 33.78 -21.21 10.55
N ARG A 541 34.25 -20.26 11.37
CA ARG A 541 35.64 -20.24 11.86
C ARG A 541 35.95 -21.48 12.70
N ARG A 542 35.05 -21.90 13.60
CA ARG A 542 35.23 -23.10 14.42
C ARG A 542 35.25 -24.37 13.57
N MET A 543 34.32 -24.51 12.62
CA MET A 543 34.29 -25.63 11.69
C MET A 543 35.58 -25.70 10.86
N MET A 544 36.02 -24.57 10.30
CA MET A 544 37.23 -24.54 9.47
C MET A 544 38.49 -24.87 10.27
N ARG A 545 38.60 -24.42 11.53
CA ARG A 545 39.70 -24.82 12.42
C ARG A 545 39.66 -26.32 12.74
N ALA A 546 38.47 -26.87 12.99
CA ALA A 546 38.30 -28.31 13.23
C ALA A 546 38.65 -29.14 11.97
N ALA A 547 38.27 -28.67 10.79
CA ALA A 547 38.64 -29.28 9.52
C ALA A 547 40.14 -29.22 9.25
N THR A 548 40.81 -28.09 9.57
CA THR A 548 42.27 -28.00 9.44
C THR A 548 42.96 -29.04 10.31
N ARG A 549 42.57 -29.21 11.58
CA ARG A 549 43.15 -30.21 12.49
C ARG A 549 42.83 -31.67 12.13
N HIS A 550 41.76 -31.89 11.38
CA HIS A 550 41.35 -33.24 10.99
C HIS A 550 42.11 -33.72 9.74
N HIS A 551 42.49 -32.79 8.87
CA HIS A 551 43.16 -33.09 7.60
C HIS A 551 44.68 -32.88 7.63
N TRP A 552 45.17 -32.08 8.58
CA TRP A 552 46.56 -31.70 8.78
C TRP A 552 46.89 -31.69 10.28
#